data_AF-A0A5K0WFN1-F1
#
_entry.id   AF-A0A5K0WFN1-F1
#
_cell.length_a   1.000
_cell.length_b   1.000
_cell.length_c   1.000
_cell.angle_alpha   90.00
_cell.angle_beta   90.00
_cell.angle_gamma   90.00
#
_symmetry.space_group_name_H-M   'P 1'
#
loop_
_entity.id
_entity.type
_entity.pdbx_description
1 polymer ?
#
loop_
_entity_poly.entity_id
_entity_poly.type
_entity_poly.pdbx_seq_one_letter_code
_entity_poly.pdbx_strand_id
1 'polypeptide(L)'
;IGNGVLNDLTDDKGMYDYFWTHALISDETIDSIRKTCYPPLTTQQYDDCNNAQWAAWNLIDSLDVYNIYAPLCHINSTKKYAL
;
A
#
# COMPACT_ATOMS: atom_id res chain seq x y z
N ILE A 1 -11.68 18.78 3.89
CA ILE A 1 -10.68 18.02 3.12
C ILE A 1 -11.06 16.55 3.25
N GLY A 2 -11.14 15.78 2.17
CA GLY A 2 -11.45 14.34 2.21
C GLY A 2 -10.26 13.55 1.68
N ASN A 3 -9.88 12.47 2.39
CA ASN A 3 -8.78 11.55 2.07
C ASN A 3 -7.50 12.24 1.52
N GLY A 4 -7.11 13.36 2.13
CA GLY A 4 -5.93 14.13 1.72
C GLY A 4 -4.70 13.74 2.53
N VAL A 5 -3.52 13.95 1.95
CA VAL A 5 -2.24 13.91 2.67
C VAL A 5 -2.17 15.10 3.63
N LEU A 6 -1.86 14.83 4.89
CA LEU A 6 -1.76 15.80 5.98
C LEU A 6 -0.34 15.82 6.57
N ASN A 7 0.28 14.65 6.74
CA ASN A 7 1.62 14.48 7.26
C ASN A 7 2.21 13.14 6.79
N ASP A 8 3.26 13.22 5.98
CA ASP A 8 3.89 12.08 5.33
C ASP A 8 4.18 10.91 6.31
N LEU A 9 4.75 11.20 7.48
CA LEU A 9 5.10 10.16 8.46
C LEU A 9 3.86 9.41 8.99
N THR A 10 2.83 10.15 9.42
CA THR A 10 1.63 9.51 9.98
C THR A 10 0.75 8.89 8.90
N ASP A 11 0.73 9.48 7.71
CA ASP A 11 -0.07 9.01 6.58
C ASP A 11 0.53 7.72 6.02
N ASP A 12 1.85 7.63 5.84
CA ASP A 12 2.53 6.41 5.42
C ASP A 12 2.34 5.27 6.42
N LYS A 13 2.47 5.58 7.71
CA LYS A 13 2.20 4.60 8.77
C LYS A 13 0.76 4.10 8.73
N GLY A 14 -0.19 5.01 8.62
CA GLY A 14 -1.61 4.69 8.51
C GLY A 14 -1.92 3.84 7.28
N MET A 15 -1.27 4.10 6.14
CA MET A 15 -1.42 3.35 4.90
C MET A 15 -0.98 1.89 5.06
N TYR A 16 0.21 1.62 5.60
CA TYR A 16 0.69 0.25 5.79
C TYR A 16 -0.08 -0.50 6.88
N ASP A 17 -0.51 0.18 7.96
CA ASP A 17 -1.41 -0.39 8.96
C ASP A 17 -2.79 -0.73 8.33
N TYR A 18 -3.29 0.10 7.40
CA TYR A 18 -4.51 -0.17 6.65
C TYR A 18 -4.36 -1.42 5.76
N PHE A 19 -3.28 -1.53 4.99
CA PHE A 19 -3.00 -2.71 4.17
C PHE A 19 -2.97 -3.99 5.01
N TRP A 20 -2.31 -3.95 6.17
CA TRP A 20 -2.22 -5.10 7.06
C TRP A 20 -3.58 -5.49 7.67
N THR A 21 -4.31 -4.52 8.22
CA THR A 21 -5.63 -4.77 8.84
C THR A 21 -6.72 -5.20 7.85
N HIS A 22 -6.51 -4.97 6.56
CA HIS A 22 -7.39 -5.41 5.47
C HIS A 22 -6.85 -6.67 4.76
N ALA A 23 -5.89 -7.36 5.36
CA ALA A 23 -5.31 -8.61 4.88
C ALA A 23 -4.67 -8.53 3.48
N LEU A 24 -4.13 -7.36 3.12
CA LEU A 24 -3.45 -7.14 1.84
C LEU A 24 -1.95 -7.46 1.91
N ILE A 25 -1.35 -7.39 3.10
CA ILE A 25 0.05 -7.72 3.36
C ILE A 25 0.17 -8.64 4.58
N SER A 26 1.27 -9.38 4.68
CA SER A 26 1.47 -10.34 5.77
C SER A 26 1.99 -9.70 7.05
N ASP A 27 1.92 -10.46 8.16
CA ASP A 27 2.50 -10.07 9.45
C ASP A 27 4.01 -9.79 9.32
N GLU A 28 4.73 -10.60 8.54
CA GLU A 28 6.15 -10.40 8.30
C GLU A 28 6.44 -9.09 7.55
N THR A 29 5.59 -8.73 6.57
CA THR A 29 5.73 -7.49 5.80
C THR A 29 5.52 -6.27 6.68
N ILE A 30 4.44 -6.21 7.47
CA ILE A 30 4.17 -5.05 8.33
C ILE A 30 5.21 -4.91 9.45
N ASP A 31 5.69 -6.02 9.99
CA ASP A 31 6.76 -6.02 10.98
C ASP A 31 8.07 -5.49 10.42
N SER A 32 8.39 -5.85 9.17
CA SER A 32 9.56 -5.32 8.48
C SER A 32 9.46 -3.79 8.34
N ILE A 33 8.33 -3.29 7.81
CA ILE A 33 8.09 -1.85 7.61
C ILE A 33 8.18 -1.08 8.95
N ARG A 34 7.50 -1.57 10.00
CA ARG A 34 7.50 -0.91 11.31
C ARG A 34 8.90 -0.82 11.92
N LYS A 35 9.75 -1.82 11.68
CA LYS A 35 11.13 -1.87 12.18
C LYS A 35 12.09 -1.01 11.37
N THR A 36 11.89 -0.88 10.06
CA THR A 36 12.88 -0.25 9.17
C THR A 36 12.54 1.18 8.78
N CYS A 37 11.26 1.59 8.80
CA CYS A 37 10.83 2.87 8.22
C CYS A 37 10.54 4.02 9.21
N TYR A 38 10.37 3.76 10.51
CA TYR A 38 9.97 4.78 11.50
C TYR A 38 10.95 5.06 12.67
N PRO A 39 11.99 4.27 12.96
CA PRO A 39 13.05 4.67 13.90
C PRO A 39 13.85 5.89 13.37
N PRO A 40 14.70 6.57 14.18
CA PRO A 40 15.65 7.52 13.62
C PRO A 40 16.58 6.81 12.63
N LEU A 41 16.42 7.11 11.34
CA LEU A 41 17.01 6.35 10.24
C LEU A 41 18.50 6.70 10.04
N THR A 42 19.35 5.68 10.14
CA THR A 42 20.70 5.62 9.55
C THR A 42 20.58 5.33 8.05
N THR A 43 21.64 5.57 7.27
CA THR A 43 21.62 5.34 5.80
C THR A 43 21.26 3.90 5.42
N GLN A 44 21.73 2.89 6.16
CA GLN A 44 21.39 1.48 5.92
C GLN A 44 19.90 1.19 6.16
N GLN A 45 19.28 1.85 7.13
CA GLN A 45 17.86 1.68 7.43
C GLN A 45 16.96 2.23 6.31
N TYR A 46 17.46 3.16 5.50
CA TYR A 46 16.74 3.68 4.34
C TYR A 46 16.55 2.60 3.25
N ASP A 47 17.61 1.85 2.92
CA ASP A 47 17.52 0.78 1.92
C ASP A 47 16.64 -0.37 2.40
N ASP A 48 16.75 -0.74 3.68
CA ASP A 48 15.89 -1.77 4.29
C ASP A 48 14.42 -1.34 4.31
N CYS A 49 14.15 -0.05 4.55
CA CYS A 49 12.81 0.51 4.45
C CYS A 49 12.27 0.44 3.02
N ASN A 50 13.05 0.86 2.02
CA ASN A 50 12.62 0.80 0.62
C ASN A 50 12.30 -0.63 0.18
N ASN A 51 13.12 -1.61 0.58
CA ASN A 51 12.88 -3.01 0.28
C ASN A 51 11.59 -3.52 0.95
N ALA A 52 11.34 -3.15 2.21
CA ALA A 52 10.12 -3.52 2.92
C ALA A 52 8.87 -2.91 2.28
N GLN A 53 8.93 -1.64 1.88
CA GLN A 53 7.86 -0.97 1.15
C GLN A 53 7.61 -1.64 -0.21
N TRP A 54 8.67 -1.94 -0.96
CA TRP A 54 8.54 -2.59 -2.27
C TRP A 54 7.91 -3.98 -2.16
N ALA A 55 8.25 -4.74 -1.12
CA ALA A 55 7.59 -6.01 -0.82
C ALA A 55 6.08 -5.84 -0.58
N ALA A 56 5.65 -4.83 0.16
CA ALA A 56 4.23 -4.52 0.35
C ALA A 56 3.54 -4.13 -0.97
N TRP A 57 4.16 -3.24 -1.75
CA TRP A 57 3.59 -2.78 -3.03
C TRP A 57 3.42 -3.91 -4.04
N ASN A 58 4.39 -4.83 -4.14
CA ASN A 58 4.30 -5.97 -5.05
C ASN A 58 3.13 -6.92 -4.71
N LEU A 59 2.70 -6.99 -3.44
CA LEU A 59 1.56 -7.81 -3.04
C LEU A 59 0.21 -7.21 -3.49
N ILE A 60 0.16 -5.89 -3.65
CA ILE A 60 -1.08 -5.14 -3.94
C ILE A 60 -1.13 -4.53 -5.34
N ASP A 61 -0.10 -4.75 -6.17
CA ASP A 61 0.06 -4.14 -7.51
C ASP A 61 -1.12 -4.41 -8.46
N SER A 62 -1.87 -5.50 -8.22
CA SER A 62 -3.06 -5.84 -9.01
C SER A 62 -4.37 -5.21 -8.51
N LEU A 63 -4.34 -4.46 -7.41
CA LEU A 63 -5.53 -3.84 -6.80
C LEU A 63 -5.65 -2.36 -7.15
N ASP A 64 -6.89 -1.87 -7.15
CA ASP A 64 -7.14 -0.42 -7.09
C ASP A 64 -7.00 0.06 -5.64
N VAL A 65 -5.87 0.67 -5.29
CA VAL A 65 -5.61 1.19 -3.94
C VAL A 65 -6.55 2.32 -3.52
N TYR A 66 -7.26 2.96 -4.48
CA TYR A 66 -8.27 3.96 -4.16
C TYR A 66 -9.59 3.33 -3.70
N ASN A 67 -9.84 2.07 -4.08
CA ASN A 67 -11.00 1.30 -3.61
C ASN A 67 -10.77 -0.22 -3.75
N ILE A 68 -10.24 -0.83 -2.68
CA ILE A 68 -9.86 -2.25 -2.66
C ILE A 68 -11.03 -3.24 -2.80
N TYR A 69 -12.26 -2.75 -2.76
CA TYR A 69 -13.47 -3.57 -2.92
C TYR A 69 -14.20 -3.31 -4.25
N ALA A 70 -13.75 -2.34 -5.04
CA ALA A 70 -14.31 -2.07 -6.36
C ALA A 70 -13.76 -3.04 -7.41
N PRO A 71 -14.55 -3.37 -8.45
CA PRO A 71 -14.03 -4.06 -9.61
C PRO A 71 -13.06 -3.15 -10.39
N LEU A 72 -12.03 -3.74 -10.98
CA LEU A 72 -11.09 -3.04 -11.84
C LEU A 72 -11.77 -2.57 -13.14
N CYS A 73 -11.39 -1.38 -13.62
CA CYS A 73 -11.83 -0.88 -14.92
C CYS A 73 -11.04 -1.54 -16.05
N HIS A 74 -11.65 -2.51 -16.74
CA HIS A 74 -11.04 -3.15 -17.90
C HIS A 74 -11.43 -2.39 -19.18
N ILE A 75 -10.56 -1.50 -19.67
CA ILE A 75 -10.78 -0.68 -20.88
C ILE A 75 -10.97 -1.56 -22.15
N ASN A 76 -10.46 -2.79 -22.14
CA ASN A 76 -10.60 -3.76 -23.23
C ASN A 76 -11.82 -4.68 -23.12
N SER A 77 -12.67 -4.50 -22.09
CA SER A 77 -13.97 -5.16 -22.08
C SER A 77 -14.83 -4.51 -23.17
N THR A 78 -15.05 -5.24 -24.28
CA THR A 78 -16.01 -4.82 -25.28
C THR A 78 -17.33 -4.62 -24.55
N LYS A 79 -17.83 -3.39 -24.51
CA LYS A 79 -19.16 -3.12 -23.98
C LYS A 79 -20.13 -3.94 -24.82
N LYS A 80 -20.56 -5.10 -24.31
CA LYS A 80 -21.80 -5.73 -24.75
C LYS A 80 -22.92 -4.84 -24.25
N TYR A 81 -23.13 -3.72 -24.94
CA TYR A 81 -24.45 -3.12 -24.96
C TYR A 81 -25.37 -4.17 -25.58
N ALA A 82 -26.06 -4.93 -24.73
CA ALA A 82 -27.24 -5.67 -25.13
C ALA A 82 -28.34 -4.61 -25.36
N LEU A 83 -28.57 -4.29 -26.63
CA LEU A 83 -29.86 -3.79 -27.11
C LEU A 83 -30.73 -4.98 -27.45
#